data_AF-X1SY74-F1
#
_entry.id   AF-X1SY74-F1
#
_cell.length_a   1.000
_cell.length_b   1.000
_cell.length_c   1.000
_cell.angle_alpha   90.00
_cell.angle_beta   90.00
_cell.angle_gamma   90.00
#
_symmetry.space_group_name_H-M   'P 1'
#
loop_
_entity.id
_entity.type
_entity.pdbx_description
1 polymer ?
#
loop_
_entity_poly.entity_id
_entity_poly.type
_entity_poly.pdbx_seq_one_letter_code
_entity_poly.pdbx_strand_id
1 'polypeptide(L)'
;MKNIATIIGFCLFTGTLHAQVDFDDYFIPKTLRVDYILAGDATHTGVYLSQMKQEPFWGGSRKNLIDTFGYGVFEGGGYVAKGVYRPYYNCRMKSNIAQGFCPVCQRAIKRMIEFYIK
;
A
#
# COMPACT_ATOMS: atom_id res chain seq x y z
N MET A 1 51.41 14.80 -1.31
CA MET A 1 50.16 15.47 -1.76
C MET A 1 49.13 14.51 -2.37
N LYS A 2 49.52 13.45 -3.10
CA LYS A 2 48.57 12.46 -3.67
C LYS A 2 47.74 11.71 -2.60
N ASN A 3 48.34 11.40 -1.45
CA ASN A 3 47.66 10.59 -0.41
C ASN A 3 46.60 11.35 0.40
N ILE A 4 46.70 12.68 0.51
CA ILE A 4 45.73 13.51 1.25
C ILE A 4 44.43 13.66 0.45
N ALA A 5 44.54 13.81 -0.88
CA ALA A 5 43.38 13.87 -1.77
C ALA A 5 42.59 12.56 -1.79
N THR A 6 43.25 11.40 -1.68
CA THR A 6 42.58 10.09 -1.61
C THR A 6 41.84 9.88 -0.29
N ILE A 7 42.38 10.37 0.83
CA ILE A 7 41.74 10.29 2.15
C ILE A 7 40.50 11.20 2.22
N ILE A 8 40.58 12.41 1.66
CA ILE A 8 39.43 13.32 1.59
C ILE A 8 38.33 12.76 0.68
N GLY A 9 38.70 12.12 -0.45
CA GLY A 9 37.75 11.43 -1.32
C GLY A 9 37.05 10.23 -0.66
N PHE A 10 37.75 9.49 0.20
CA PHE A 10 37.16 8.36 0.94
C PHE A 10 36.22 8.82 2.06
N CYS A 11 36.54 9.93 2.76
CA CYS A 11 35.67 10.53 3.77
C CYS A 11 34.41 11.20 3.19
N LEU A 12 34.40 11.58 1.91
CA LEU A 12 33.22 12.15 1.24
C LEU A 12 32.25 11.08 0.73
N PHE A 13 32.64 9.81 0.67
CA PHE A 13 31.79 8.69 0.22
C PHE A 13 30.95 8.07 1.35
N THR A 14 31.20 8.42 2.62
CA THR A 14 30.48 7.85 3.78
C THR A 14 29.12 8.50 4.09
N GLY A 15 28.61 9.34 3.18
CA GLY A 15 27.36 10.09 3.39
C GLY A 15 26.11 9.30 3.00
N THR A 16 25.27 9.00 4.00
CA THR A 16 23.87 8.51 3.93
C THR A 16 23.65 7.00 3.76
N LEU A 17 24.07 6.23 4.77
CA LEU A 17 23.42 4.94 5.07
C LEU A 17 22.07 5.23 5.75
N HIS A 18 20.98 5.25 4.98
CA HIS A 18 19.63 5.20 5.55
C HIS A 18 19.37 3.77 6.05
N ALA A 19 19.39 3.59 7.37
CA ALA A 19 18.88 2.36 7.97
C ALA A 19 17.37 2.29 7.70
N GLN A 20 16.94 1.30 6.92
CA GLN A 20 15.52 1.04 6.70
C GLN A 20 14.93 0.43 7.98
N VAL A 21 13.79 0.95 8.41
CA VAL A 21 13.06 0.45 9.59
C VAL A 21 12.67 -1.01 9.36
N ASP A 22 12.97 -1.87 10.34
CA ASP A 22 12.58 -3.28 10.27
C ASP A 22 11.15 -3.49 10.80
N PHE A 23 10.45 -4.47 10.22
CA PHE A 23 9.08 -4.79 10.59
C PHE A 23 8.98 -5.29 12.03
N ASP A 24 9.89 -6.18 12.41
CA ASP A 24 9.84 -6.91 13.68
C ASP A 24 10.12 -6.02 14.90
N ASP A 25 10.65 -4.80 14.70
CA ASP A 25 10.85 -3.80 15.76
C ASP A 25 9.52 -3.21 16.28
N TYR A 26 8.49 -3.14 15.43
CA TYR A 26 7.23 -2.44 15.74
C TYR A 26 5.99 -3.33 15.60
N PHE A 27 6.07 -4.40 14.80
CA PHE A 27 4.91 -5.19 14.40
C PHE A 27 5.12 -6.67 14.66
N ILE A 28 4.01 -7.37 14.93
CA ILE A 28 3.96 -8.83 14.96
C ILE A 28 3.45 -9.36 13.61
N PRO A 29 3.77 -10.60 13.20
CA PRO A 29 3.38 -11.16 11.90
C PRO A 29 1.90 -11.56 11.80
N LYS A 30 1.00 -10.73 12.34
CA LYS A 30 -0.46 -10.86 12.36
C LYS A 30 -1.11 -9.56 11.87
N THR A 31 -2.36 -9.61 11.42
CA THR A 31 -3.07 -8.41 10.95
C THR A 31 -4.14 -7.99 11.94
N LEU A 32 -4.14 -6.73 12.37
CA LEU A 32 -5.29 -6.12 13.04
C LEU A 32 -6.28 -5.65 11.97
N ARG A 33 -7.36 -6.39 11.78
CA ARG A 33 -8.48 -6.02 10.92
C ARG A 33 -9.41 -5.09 11.71
N VAL A 34 -9.67 -3.92 11.16
CA VAL A 34 -10.62 -2.94 11.71
C VAL A 34 -11.81 -2.85 10.75
N ASP A 35 -12.93 -3.41 11.17
CA ASP A 35 -14.20 -3.29 10.45
C ASP A 35 -14.89 -2.01 10.89
N TYR A 36 -15.34 -1.23 9.92
CA TYR A 36 -16.04 0.03 10.13
C TYR A 36 -17.31 0.08 9.28
N ILE A 37 -18.29 0.83 9.75
CA ILE A 37 -19.54 1.11 9.04
C ILE A 37 -19.46 2.51 8.48
N LEU A 38 -19.72 2.64 7.19
CA LEU A 38 -19.95 3.92 6.53
C LEU A 38 -21.45 4.22 6.61
N ALA A 39 -21.82 5.28 7.32
CA ALA A 39 -23.21 5.70 7.44
C ALA A 39 -23.33 7.22 7.31
N GLY A 40 -24.42 7.69 6.71
CA GLY A 40 -24.61 9.09 6.38
C GLY A 40 -25.89 9.35 5.61
N ASP A 41 -26.12 10.63 5.33
CA ASP A 41 -27.20 11.14 4.49
C ASP A 41 -26.63 11.89 3.27
N ALA A 42 -27.48 12.64 2.55
CA ALA A 42 -27.06 13.40 1.37
C ALA A 42 -26.04 14.51 1.66
N THR A 43 -25.89 14.91 2.92
CA THR A 43 -25.08 16.05 3.37
C THR A 43 -23.90 15.66 4.26
N HIS A 44 -24.02 14.56 5.02
CA HIS A 44 -23.01 14.13 5.97
C HIS A 44 -22.68 12.65 5.78
N THR A 45 -21.39 12.31 5.76
CA THR A 45 -20.91 10.92 5.77
C THR A 45 -19.97 10.73 6.95
N GLY A 46 -20.22 9.71 7.77
CA GLY A 46 -19.41 9.34 8.92
C GLY A 46 -18.86 7.91 8.82
N VAL A 47 -17.78 7.66 9.55
CA VAL A 47 -17.16 6.35 9.72
C VAL A 47 -17.30 5.93 11.17
N TYR A 48 -17.92 4.78 11.43
CA TYR A 48 -18.17 4.26 12.78
C TYR A 48 -17.43 2.95 12.97
N LEU A 49 -16.72 2.80 14.10
CA LEU A 49 -16.04 1.55 14.41
C LEU A 49 -17.07 0.45 14.66
N SER A 50 -16.97 -0.67 13.95
CA SER A 50 -17.86 -1.82 14.09
C SER A 50 -17.21 -2.93 14.91
N GLN A 51 -16.02 -3.37 14.49
CA GLN A 51 -15.32 -4.48 15.12
C GLN A 51 -13.81 -4.36 14.90
N MET A 52 -13.03 -4.92 15.84
CA MET A 52 -11.61 -5.19 15.65
C MET A 52 -11.37 -6.70 15.77
N LYS A 53 -10.55 -7.26 14.87
CA LYS A 53 -10.23 -8.68 14.82
C LYS A 53 -8.75 -8.88 14.52
N GLN A 54 -8.10 -9.79 15.24
CA GLN A 54 -6.74 -10.22 14.91
C GLN A 54 -6.78 -11.42 13.96
N GLU A 55 -6.23 -11.26 12.77
CA GLU A 55 -6.05 -12.33 11.79
C GLU A 55 -4.68 -13.01 11.98
N PRO A 56 -4.57 -14.32 11.67
CA PRO A 56 -3.39 -15.12 11.99
C PRO A 56 -2.12 -14.75 11.21
N PHE A 57 -2.26 -14.06 10.06
CA PHE A 57 -1.13 -13.77 9.17
C PHE A 57 -1.10 -12.30 8.73
N TRP A 58 0.11 -11.76 8.53
CA TRP A 58 0.35 -10.46 7.90
C TRP A 58 0.38 -10.60 6.36
N GLY A 59 -0.56 -9.95 5.68
CA GLY A 59 -0.65 -9.95 4.21
C GLY A 59 0.05 -8.77 3.52
N GLY A 60 0.59 -7.82 4.29
CA GLY A 60 1.23 -6.60 3.78
C GLY A 60 2.72 -6.76 3.46
N SER A 61 3.34 -5.66 3.04
CA SER A 61 4.80 -5.62 2.87
C SER A 61 5.50 -5.62 4.22
N ARG A 62 6.64 -6.31 4.34
CA ARG A 62 7.54 -6.23 5.50
C ARG A 62 8.73 -5.30 5.29
N LYS A 63 8.96 -4.83 4.05
CA LYS A 63 10.05 -3.92 3.71
C LYS A 63 9.55 -2.48 3.59
N ASN A 64 8.47 -2.29 2.84
CA ASN A 64 7.85 -0.98 2.65
C ASN A 64 6.69 -0.84 3.63
N LEU A 65 7.00 -0.39 4.85
CA LEU A 65 6.02 -0.26 5.94
C LEU A 65 5.06 0.91 5.73
N ILE A 66 5.50 1.95 5.01
CA ILE A 66 4.69 3.11 4.63
C ILE A 66 4.15 2.85 3.22
N ASP A 67 2.82 2.75 3.10
CA ASP A 67 2.15 2.71 1.80
C ASP A 67 1.97 4.13 1.25
N THR A 68 2.57 4.41 0.09
CA THR A 68 2.52 5.72 -0.56
C THR A 68 1.34 5.86 -1.53
N PHE A 69 0.64 4.77 -1.83
CA PHE A 69 -0.37 4.75 -2.88
C PHE A 69 -1.81 4.81 -2.36
N GLY A 70 -2.01 4.81 -1.04
CA GLY A 70 -3.33 4.84 -0.41
C GLY A 70 -4.18 3.61 -0.75
N TYR A 71 -3.55 2.44 -0.86
CA TYR A 71 -4.28 1.20 -1.09
C TYR A 71 -5.09 0.81 0.15
N GLY A 72 -6.15 0.05 -0.08
CA GLY A 72 -6.92 -0.54 1.00
C GLY A 72 -7.59 -1.82 0.56
N VAL A 73 -8.13 -2.55 1.53
CA VAL A 73 -8.88 -3.78 1.29
C VAL A 73 -10.36 -3.46 1.49
N PHE A 74 -10.96 -2.84 0.48
CA PHE A 74 -12.34 -2.38 0.56
C PHE A 74 -13.29 -3.50 0.16
N GLU A 75 -14.20 -3.89 1.04
CA GLU A 75 -15.19 -4.92 0.74
C GLU A 75 -16.18 -4.44 -0.34
N GLY A 76 -16.59 -5.37 -1.20
CA GLY A 76 -17.45 -5.15 -2.35
C GLY A 76 -16.66 -5.12 -3.67
N GLY A 77 -16.91 -6.06 -4.56
CA GLY A 77 -16.23 -6.19 -5.84
C GLY A 77 -16.73 -7.41 -6.61
N GLY A 78 -16.42 -7.50 -7.90
CA GLY A 78 -16.83 -8.66 -8.70
C GLY A 78 -18.33 -8.94 -8.66
N TYR A 79 -19.16 -7.89 -8.68
CA TYR A 79 -20.63 -7.95 -8.60
C TYR A 79 -21.21 -8.50 -7.28
N VAL A 80 -20.39 -8.72 -6.25
CA VAL A 80 -20.87 -9.14 -4.92
C VAL A 80 -20.57 -8.08 -3.85
N ALA A 81 -21.50 -7.93 -2.91
CA ALA A 81 -21.41 -6.94 -1.84
C ALA A 81 -20.46 -7.36 -0.70
N LYS A 82 -20.36 -8.68 -0.43
CA LYS A 82 -19.57 -9.23 0.68
C LYS A 82 -18.63 -10.34 0.20
N GLY A 83 -17.53 -10.55 0.92
CA GLY A 83 -16.57 -11.63 0.68
C GLY A 83 -15.57 -11.39 -0.46
N VAL A 84 -15.78 -10.39 -1.31
CA VAL A 84 -14.82 -9.96 -2.34
C VAL A 84 -14.33 -8.55 -2.03
N TYR A 85 -13.04 -8.32 -2.20
CA TYR A 85 -12.38 -7.07 -1.82
C TYR A 85 -11.69 -6.43 -3.02
N ARG A 86 -11.80 -5.10 -3.13
CA ARG A 86 -11.14 -4.28 -4.16
C ARG A 86 -9.99 -3.47 -3.54
N PRO A 87 -8.93 -3.20 -4.30
CA PRO A 87 -7.72 -2.53 -3.79
C PRO A 87 -7.87 -1.01 -3.60
N TYR A 88 -8.96 -0.42 -4.09
CA TYR A 88 -9.15 1.03 -4.11
C TYR A 88 -10.63 1.40 -4.08
N TYR A 89 -10.98 2.50 -3.42
CA TYR A 89 -12.39 2.90 -3.25
C TYR A 89 -13.07 3.26 -4.58
N ASN A 90 -12.42 4.10 -5.40
CA ASN A 90 -12.91 4.55 -6.70
C ASN A 90 -11.85 4.31 -7.80
N CYS A 91 -12.11 3.35 -8.69
CA CYS A 91 -11.21 2.96 -9.78
C CYS A 91 -12.00 2.91 -11.10
N ARG A 92 -11.32 3.12 -12.24
CA ARG A 92 -11.91 2.93 -13.59
C ARG A 92 -12.59 1.56 -13.76
N MET A 93 -12.09 0.52 -13.11
CA MET A 93 -12.71 -0.82 -13.12
C MET A 93 -14.04 -0.92 -12.35
N LYS A 94 -14.42 0.12 -11.59
CA LYS A 94 -15.67 0.21 -10.81
C LYS A 94 -16.61 1.28 -11.35
N SER A 95 -16.09 2.43 -11.78
CA SER A 95 -16.89 3.61 -12.11
C SER A 95 -16.34 4.38 -13.30
N ASN A 96 -17.25 4.90 -14.14
CA ASN A 96 -16.91 5.68 -15.32
C ASN A 96 -16.47 7.12 -15.01
N ILE A 97 -16.79 7.63 -13.82
CA ILE A 97 -16.36 8.97 -13.35
C ILE A 97 -15.00 8.93 -12.63
N ALA A 98 -14.40 7.75 -12.47
CA ALA A 98 -13.08 7.64 -11.86
C ALA A 98 -12.01 8.32 -12.74
N GLN A 99 -11.08 9.06 -12.12
CA GLN A 99 -10.00 9.75 -12.82
C GLN A 99 -9.11 8.82 -13.65
N GLY A 100 -8.99 7.54 -13.25
CA GLY A 100 -8.21 6.55 -14.00
C GLY A 100 -8.19 5.17 -13.34
N PHE A 101 -7.28 4.32 -13.83
CA PHE A 101 -6.97 3.05 -13.18
C PHE A 101 -6.25 3.31 -11.86
N CYS A 102 -6.66 2.62 -10.79
CA CYS A 102 -5.92 2.65 -9.53
C CYS A 102 -4.53 2.01 -9.73
N PRO A 103 -3.55 2.28 -8.85
CA PRO A 103 -2.19 1.84 -9.12
C PRO A 103 -2.02 0.31 -9.09
N VAL A 104 -2.92 -0.45 -8.44
CA VAL A 104 -2.96 -1.92 -8.53
C VAL A 104 -3.38 -2.38 -9.94
N CYS A 105 -4.39 -1.75 -10.54
CA CYS A 105 -4.78 -2.03 -11.92
C CYS A 105 -3.68 -1.62 -12.90
N GLN A 106 -3.04 -0.47 -12.70
CA GLN A 106 -1.91 -0.03 -13.54
C GLN A 106 -0.76 -1.04 -13.50
N ARG A 107 -0.41 -1.54 -12.30
CA ARG A 107 0.61 -2.58 -12.13
C ARG A 107 0.22 -3.88 -12.83
N ALA A 108 -1.04 -4.28 -12.76
CA ALA A 108 -1.53 -5.49 -13.43
C ALA A 108 -1.47 -5.36 -14.96
N ILE A 109 -1.92 -4.23 -15.51
CA ILE A 109 -1.85 -3.93 -16.95
C ILE A 109 -0.40 -3.90 -17.42
N LYS A 110 0.49 -3.22 -16.68
CA LYS A 110 1.92 -3.15 -16.98
C LYS A 110 2.54 -4.55 -17.05
N ARG A 111 2.25 -5.43 -16.08
CA ARG A 111 2.73 -6.82 -16.08
C ARG A 111 2.26 -7.61 -17.29
N MET A 112 1.01 -7.40 -17.72
CA MET A 112 0.48 -8.06 -18.91
C MET A 112 1.18 -7.57 -20.18
N ILE A 113 1.39 -6.26 -20.32
CA ILE A 113 2.16 -5.70 -21.44
C ILE A 113 3.57 -6.28 -21.44
N GLU A 114 4.26 -6.22 -20.29
CA GLU A 114 5.62 -6.74 -20.12
C GLU A 114 5.74 -8.22 -20.48
N PHE A 115 4.73 -9.04 -20.18
CA PHE A 115 4.68 -10.45 -20.54
C PHE A 115 4.63 -10.70 -22.05
N TYR A 116 4.04 -9.79 -22.83
CA TYR A 116 3.95 -9.94 -24.29
C TYR A 116 5.10 -9.29 -25.06
N ILE A 117 5.85 -8.38 -24.44
CA ILE A 117 6.94 -7.64 -25.12
C ILE A 117 8.34 -8.11 -24.71
N LYS A 118 8.47 -8.90 -23.64
CA LYS A 118 9.73 -9.52 -23.19
C LYS A 118 9.64 -11.02 -23.32
#